data_AF-A0A9N9SWJ4-F1
#
_entry.id   AF-A0A9N9SWJ4-F1
#
_cell.length_a   1.000
_cell.length_b   1.000
_cell.length_c   1.000
_cell.angle_alpha   90.00
_cell.angle_beta   90.00
_cell.angle_gamma   90.00
#
_symmetry.space_group_name_H-M   'P 1'
#
loop_
_entity.id
_entity.type
_entity.pdbx_description
1 polymer ?
#
loop_
_entity_poly.entity_id
_entity_poly.type
_entity_poly.pdbx_seq_one_letter_code
_entity_poly.pdbx_strand_id
1 'polypeptide(L)'
;MSLLDSIKSKKQSLKSTDTIVTLADGKKLRETKDKTEFLGISCGFVVDTKPDKIPAKIIPNLYLGAQDCCEREVLDSYNLQFVLSVGIEPPVKYENVIYKYIECLDLPDTNIKDVLKCGCSNYR
;
A
#
# COMPACT_ATOMS: atom_id res chain seq x y z
N MET A 1 42.72 -19.97 -17.81
CA MET A 1 41.88 -18.75 -17.86
C MET A 1 41.00 -18.75 -16.63
N SER A 2 41.16 -17.76 -15.74
CA SER A 2 40.37 -17.66 -14.52
C SER A 2 38.98 -17.07 -14.83
N LEU A 3 37.97 -17.45 -14.04
CA LEU A 3 36.64 -16.84 -14.08
C LEU A 3 36.71 -15.30 -13.97
N LEU A 4 37.63 -14.79 -13.16
CA LEU A 4 37.85 -13.36 -12.97
C LEU A 4 38.31 -12.65 -14.25
N ASP A 5 39.15 -13.30 -15.06
CA ASP A 5 39.66 -12.73 -16.31
C ASP A 5 38.57 -12.68 -17.39
N SER A 6 37.74 -13.72 -17.44
CA SER A 6 36.56 -13.77 -18.32
C SER A 6 35.52 -12.70 -17.96
N ILE A 7 35.28 -12.45 -16.67
CA ILE A 7 34.37 -11.37 -16.22
C ILE A 7 34.93 -10.00 -16.58
N LYS A 8 36.24 -9.76 -16.38
CA LYS A 8 36.88 -8.48 -16.73
C LYS A 8 36.82 -8.18 -18.22
N SER A 9 37.09 -9.17 -19.08
CA SER A 9 37.03 -8.99 -20.54
C SER A 9 35.60 -8.70 -21.03
N LYS A 10 34.60 -9.40 -20.49
CA LYS A 10 33.19 -9.14 -20.84
C LYS A 10 32.68 -7.79 -20.33
N LYS A 11 33.14 -7.32 -19.16
CA LYS A 11 32.76 -6.01 -18.62
C LYS A 11 33.08 -4.84 -19.56
N GLN A 12 34.18 -4.94 -20.33
CA GLN A 12 34.57 -3.89 -21.30
C GLN A 12 33.64 -3.84 -22.53
N SER A 13 32.94 -4.95 -22.84
CA SER A 13 32.00 -5.03 -23.96
C SER A 13 30.57 -4.60 -23.63
N LEU A 14 30.29 -4.24 -22.36
CA LEU A 14 28.96 -3.83 -21.92
C LEU A 14 28.68 -2.37 -22.31
N LYS A 15 27.45 -2.10 -22.75
CA LYS A 15 26.98 -0.73 -23.01
C LYS A 15 26.86 0.05 -21.71
N SER A 16 27.23 1.34 -21.75
CA SER A 16 26.93 2.26 -20.64
C SER A 16 25.43 2.28 -20.39
N THR A 17 25.03 2.10 -19.14
CA THR A 17 23.64 2.04 -18.71
C THR A 17 23.47 2.98 -17.53
N ASP A 18 22.44 3.81 -17.60
CA ASP A 18 22.06 4.69 -16.50
C ASP A 18 21.03 3.95 -15.65
N THR A 19 21.26 3.88 -14.35
CA THR A 19 20.34 3.22 -13.40
C THR A 19 19.62 4.29 -12.60
N ILE A 20 18.29 4.25 -12.56
CA ILE A 20 17.52 5.09 -11.65
C ILE A 20 17.24 4.28 -10.39
N VAL A 21 17.88 4.65 -9.29
CA VAL A 21 17.68 4.07 -7.97
C VAL A 21 16.67 4.92 -7.20
N THR A 22 15.63 4.30 -6.65
CA THR A 22 14.71 4.97 -5.73
C THR A 22 14.99 4.45 -4.32
N LEU A 23 15.43 5.34 -3.43
CA LEU A 23 15.70 5.01 -2.03
C LEU A 23 14.40 4.90 -1.23
N ALA A 24 14.47 4.29 -0.04
CA ALA A 24 13.31 4.09 0.84
C ALA A 24 12.64 5.40 1.28
N ASP A 25 13.40 6.51 1.31
CA ASP A 25 12.89 7.86 1.59
C ASP A 25 12.27 8.53 0.34
N GLY A 26 12.19 7.82 -0.78
CA GLY A 26 11.61 8.30 -2.03
C GLY A 26 12.56 9.07 -2.94
N LYS A 27 13.82 9.30 -2.54
CA LYS A 27 14.79 9.99 -3.39
C LYS A 27 15.14 9.16 -4.61
N LYS A 28 15.05 9.79 -5.79
CA LYS A 28 15.49 9.22 -7.07
C LYS A 28 16.88 9.69 -7.40
N LEU A 29 17.78 8.75 -7.60
CA LEU A 29 19.18 8.98 -8.00
C LEU A 29 19.41 8.34 -9.36
N ARG A 30 20.00 9.08 -10.30
CA ARG A 30 20.57 8.51 -11.52
C ARG A 30 22.02 8.15 -11.25
N GLU A 31 22.32 6.86 -11.25
CA GLU A 31 23.67 6.34 -11.17
C GLU A 31 24.17 6.01 -12.58
N THR A 32 25.24 6.70 -12.95
CA THR A 32 26.08 6.39 -14.11
C THR A 32 27.42 5.88 -13.61
N LYS A 33 28.26 5.36 -14.51
CA LYS A 33 29.57 4.80 -14.14
C LYS A 33 30.46 5.77 -13.33
N ASP A 34 30.32 7.07 -13.58
CA ASP A 34 31.22 8.10 -13.04
C ASP A 34 30.51 9.14 -12.15
N LYS A 35 29.18 9.17 -12.14
CA LYS A 35 28.40 10.23 -11.47
C LYS A 35 27.08 9.71 -10.92
N THR A 36 26.71 10.25 -9.76
CA THR A 36 25.37 10.12 -9.17
C THR A 36 24.69 11.49 -9.21
N GLU A 37 23.52 11.56 -9.85
CA GLU A 37 22.73 12.78 -9.99
C GLU A 37 21.39 12.62 -9.27
N PHE A 38 21.01 13.62 -8.47
CA PHE A 38 19.71 13.65 -7.82
C PHE A 38 18.63 14.08 -8.83
N LEU A 39 17.65 13.22 -9.06
CA LEU A 39 16.55 13.46 -10.01
C LEU A 39 15.28 14.01 -9.36
N GLY A 40 15.18 13.98 -8.04
CA GLY A 40 14.01 14.45 -7.30
C GLY A 40 13.53 13.46 -6.23
N ILE A 41 12.38 13.75 -5.65
CA ILE A 41 11.69 12.90 -4.67
C ILE A 41 10.43 12.36 -5.33
N SER A 42 10.20 11.06 -5.25
CA SER A 42 8.89 10.46 -5.49
C SER A 42 8.43 9.73 -4.25
N CYS A 43 7.16 9.37 -4.19
CA CYS A 43 6.72 8.37 -3.23
C CYS A 43 7.53 7.08 -3.48
N GLY A 44 8.09 6.47 -2.42
CA GLY A 44 8.76 5.17 -2.48
C GLY A 44 7.79 4.00 -2.70
N PHE A 45 6.53 4.32 -2.98
CA PHE A 45 5.41 3.42 -3.19
C PHE A 45 4.62 3.90 -4.41
N VAL A 46 3.88 2.98 -5.02
CA VAL A 46 2.97 3.31 -6.12
C VAL A 46 1.80 4.09 -5.52
N VAL A 47 1.62 5.33 -5.98
CA VAL A 47 0.45 6.14 -5.59
C VAL A 47 -0.74 5.61 -6.37
N ASP A 48 -1.74 5.09 -5.65
CA ASP A 48 -3.02 4.74 -6.27
C ASP A 48 -3.78 6.03 -6.60
N THR A 49 -4.05 6.23 -7.88
CA THR A 49 -4.77 7.41 -8.39
C THR A 49 -6.17 7.06 -8.85
N LYS A 50 -6.55 5.78 -8.81
CA LYS A 50 -7.84 5.32 -9.30
C LYS A 50 -8.75 5.05 -8.10
N PRO A 51 -9.85 5.81 -7.95
CA PRO A 51 -10.78 5.56 -6.88
C PRO A 51 -11.45 4.19 -7.01
N ASP A 52 -11.57 3.45 -5.91
CA ASP A 52 -12.18 2.12 -5.85
C ASP A 52 -13.44 2.11 -4.97
N LYS A 53 -14.57 2.40 -5.62
CA LYS A 53 -15.90 2.56 -5.00
C LYS A 53 -16.77 1.30 -5.10
N ILE A 54 -16.22 0.16 -5.50
CA ILE A 54 -16.99 -1.07 -5.72
C ILE A 54 -16.64 -2.07 -4.62
N PRO A 55 -17.44 -2.17 -3.54
CA PRO A 55 -17.20 -3.14 -2.50
C PRO A 55 -17.53 -4.57 -2.99
N ALA A 56 -16.67 -5.52 -2.66
CA ALA A 56 -16.89 -6.93 -2.93
C ALA A 56 -17.81 -7.56 -1.88
N LYS A 57 -18.92 -8.18 -2.31
CA LYS A 57 -19.81 -8.93 -1.43
C LYS A 57 -19.18 -10.28 -1.08
N ILE A 58 -18.91 -10.52 0.20
CA ILE A 58 -18.31 -11.77 0.68
C ILE A 58 -19.40 -12.78 1.01
N ILE A 59 -20.35 -12.36 1.86
CA ILE A 59 -21.54 -13.13 2.26
C ILE A 59 -22.72 -12.16 2.41
N PRO A 60 -23.97 -12.63 2.60
CA PRO A 60 -25.08 -11.73 2.89
C PRO A 60 -24.75 -10.76 4.03
N ASN A 61 -24.97 -9.47 3.80
CA ASN A 61 -24.71 -8.36 4.73
C ASN A 61 -23.23 -8.13 5.12
N LEU A 62 -22.28 -8.74 4.42
CA LEU A 62 -20.85 -8.49 4.61
C LEU A 62 -20.17 -8.15 3.28
N TYR A 63 -19.55 -6.98 3.26
CA TYR A 63 -18.82 -6.46 2.13
C TYR A 63 -17.39 -6.11 2.57
N LEU A 64 -16.45 -6.22 1.63
CA LEU A 64 -15.06 -5.82 1.80
C LEU A 64 -14.69 -4.88 0.66
N GLY A 65 -14.09 -3.75 0.96
CA GLY A 65 -13.72 -2.75 -0.04
C GLY A 65 -12.60 -1.84 0.44
N ALA A 66 -12.14 -0.99 -0.47
CA ALA A 66 -11.16 0.06 -0.17
C ALA A 66 -11.76 1.19 0.67
N GLN A 67 -10.93 2.14 1.08
CA GLN A 67 -11.36 3.30 1.86
C GLN A 67 -12.45 4.12 1.14
N ASP A 68 -12.39 4.22 -0.19
CA ASP A 68 -13.37 4.98 -0.99
C ASP A 68 -14.78 4.38 -0.94
N CYS A 69 -14.92 3.12 -0.52
CA CYS A 69 -16.23 2.51 -0.28
C CYS A 69 -16.94 3.09 0.96
N CYS A 70 -16.26 3.88 1.79
CA CYS A 70 -16.86 4.59 2.92
C CYS A 70 -17.52 5.92 2.50
N GLU A 71 -17.47 6.29 1.22
CA GLU A 71 -18.19 7.47 0.73
C GLU A 71 -19.70 7.31 0.80
N ARG A 72 -20.42 8.42 1.03
CA ARG A 72 -21.87 8.45 1.22
C ARG A 72 -22.64 7.68 0.14
N GLU A 73 -22.30 7.93 -1.12
CA GLU A 73 -22.98 7.36 -2.29
C GLU A 73 -22.87 5.83 -2.32
N VAL A 74 -21.72 5.29 -1.90
CA VAL A 74 -21.49 3.83 -1.83
C VAL A 74 -22.27 3.24 -0.66
N LEU A 75 -22.19 3.87 0.52
CA LEU A 75 -22.93 3.38 1.69
C LEU A 75 -24.44 3.34 1.44
N ASP A 76 -25.00 4.38 0.82
CA ASP A 76 -26.43 4.44 0.49
C ASP A 76 -26.82 3.42 -0.58
N SER A 77 -26.03 3.28 -1.66
CA SER A 77 -26.35 2.36 -2.77
C SER A 77 -26.33 0.88 -2.36
N TYR A 78 -25.49 0.51 -1.39
CA TYR A 78 -25.42 -0.84 -0.84
C TYR A 78 -26.22 -1.02 0.46
N ASN A 79 -26.93 0.03 0.92
CA ASN A 79 -27.69 0.06 2.18
C ASN A 79 -26.84 -0.37 3.39
N LEU A 80 -25.61 0.14 3.48
CA LEU A 80 -24.66 -0.15 4.54
C LEU A 80 -24.85 0.80 5.70
N GLN A 81 -25.13 0.24 6.88
CA GLN A 81 -25.34 0.99 8.12
C GLN A 81 -24.19 0.85 9.11
N PHE A 82 -23.29 -0.10 8.88
CA PHE A 82 -22.17 -0.41 9.77
C PHE A 82 -20.88 -0.45 8.96
N VAL A 83 -19.88 0.30 9.42
CA VAL A 83 -18.55 0.35 8.83
C VAL A 83 -17.54 -0.09 9.88
N LEU A 84 -16.84 -1.19 9.60
CA LEU A 84 -15.63 -1.58 10.32
C LEU A 84 -14.43 -1.13 9.48
N SER A 85 -13.76 -0.06 9.92
CA SER A 85 -12.52 0.38 9.28
C SER A 85 -11.32 -0.21 10.01
N VAL A 86 -10.41 -0.79 9.24
CA VAL A 86 -9.21 -1.46 9.74
C VAL A 86 -7.99 -0.77 9.13
N GLY A 87 -7.02 -0.38 9.96
CA GLY A 87 -5.80 0.26 9.52
C GLY A 87 -5.89 1.78 9.47
N ILE A 88 -6.83 2.33 8.71
CA ILE A 88 -7.01 3.79 8.58
C ILE A 88 -8.44 4.17 8.95
N GLU A 89 -8.60 5.21 9.76
CA GLU A 89 -9.91 5.72 10.13
C GLU A 89 -10.51 6.53 8.96
N PRO A 90 -11.81 6.35 8.62
CA PRO A 90 -12.43 7.12 7.55
C PRO A 90 -12.43 8.62 7.89
N PRO A 91 -12.04 9.50 6.96
CA PRO A 91 -11.89 10.93 7.25
C PRO A 91 -13.23 11.63 7.49
N VAL A 92 -14.32 11.06 6.97
CA VAL A 92 -15.68 11.58 7.11
C VAL A 92 -16.57 10.48 7.67
N LYS A 93 -17.37 10.83 8.68
CA LYS A 93 -18.38 9.95 9.28
C LYS A 93 -19.76 10.57 9.11
N TYR A 94 -20.75 9.72 8.84
CA TYR A 94 -22.14 10.12 8.65
C TYR A 94 -23.00 9.69 9.85
N GLU A 95 -23.94 10.55 10.28
CA GLU A 95 -24.71 10.36 11.52
C GLU A 95 -25.56 9.08 11.57
N ASN A 96 -26.03 8.60 10.41
CA ASN A 96 -26.87 7.41 10.27
C ASN A 96 -26.06 6.11 10.07
N VAL A 97 -24.73 6.16 10.18
CA VAL A 97 -23.84 5.01 10.00
C VAL A 97 -23.03 4.81 11.27
N ILE A 98 -22.96 3.58 11.74
CA ILE A 98 -22.19 3.20 12.94
C ILE A 98 -20.79 2.79 12.51
N TYR A 99 -19.79 3.49 13.03
CA TYR A 99 -18.39 3.24 12.73
C TYR A 99 -17.69 2.54 13.89
N LYS A 100 -16.94 1.49 13.57
CA LYS A 100 -15.93 0.92 14.44
C LYS A 100 -14.58 1.03 13.74
N TYR A 101 -13.61 1.64 14.41
CA TYR A 101 -12.25 1.71 13.91
C TYR A 101 -11.35 0.77 14.72
N ILE A 102 -10.47 0.07 14.02
CA ILE A 102 -9.41 -0.75 14.61
C ILE A 102 -8.10 -0.37 13.93
N GLU A 103 -7.16 0.17 14.71
CA GLU A 103 -5.81 0.44 14.22
C GLU A 103 -5.10 -0.87 13.92
N CYS A 104 -4.67 -1.02 12.67
CA CYS A 104 -3.97 -2.21 12.16
C CYS A 104 -3.21 -1.81 10.90
N LEU A 105 -2.15 -1.01 11.06
CA LEU A 105 -1.34 -0.52 9.96
C LEU A 105 -0.65 -1.68 9.25
N ASP A 106 -0.48 -1.57 7.93
CA ASP A 106 0.26 -2.56 7.13
C ASP A 106 1.78 -2.36 7.31
N LEU A 107 2.25 -2.62 8.53
CA LEU A 107 3.64 -2.54 8.93
C LEU A 107 4.12 -3.94 9.33
N PRO A 108 5.39 -4.29 9.06
CA PRO A 108 5.97 -5.56 9.49
C PRO A 108 5.87 -5.81 11.00
N ASP A 109 5.88 -4.73 11.79
CA ASP A 109 5.80 -4.76 13.24
C ASP A 109 4.37 -4.97 13.78
N THR A 110 3.33 -4.83 12.93
CA THR A 110 1.94 -4.96 13.35
C THR A 110 1.57 -6.43 13.62
N ASN A 111 1.26 -6.76 14.87
CA ASN A 111 0.78 -8.10 15.23
C ASN A 111 -0.73 -8.25 14.98
N ILE A 112 -1.09 -8.75 13.80
CA ILE A 112 -2.49 -9.00 13.39
C ILE A 112 -3.23 -9.95 14.36
N LYS A 113 -2.53 -10.87 15.05
CA LYS A 113 -3.18 -11.80 15.97
C LYS A 113 -3.80 -11.09 17.18
N ASP A 114 -3.18 -10.03 17.66
CA ASP A 114 -3.68 -9.29 18.81
C ASP A 114 -4.87 -8.40 18.41
N VAL A 115 -4.81 -7.84 17.20
CA VAL A 115 -5.92 -7.13 16.55
C VAL A 115 -7.15 -8.04 16.42
N LEU A 116 -6.97 -9.27 15.92
CA LEU A 116 -8.05 -10.24 15.76
C LEU A 116 -8.69 -10.64 17.09
N LYS A 117 -7.89 -10.82 18.15
CA LYS A 117 -8.43 -11.09 19.49
C LYS A 117 -9.30 -9.93 19.95
N CYS A 118 -8.79 -8.70 19.95
CA CYS A 118 -9.54 -7.53 20.40
C CYS A 118 -10.84 -7.32 19.59
N GLY A 119 -10.78 -7.52 18.27
CA GLY A 119 -11.92 -7.35 17.36
C GLY A 119 -13.04 -8.37 17.54
N CYS A 120 -12.70 -9.62 17.87
CA CYS A 120 -13.62 -10.77 17.88
C CYS A 120 -13.97 -11.32 19.28
N SER A 121 -13.42 -10.77 20.37
CA SER A 121 -13.53 -11.36 21.72
C SER A 121 -14.93 -11.39 22.35
N ASN A 122 -15.95 -10.77 21.75
CA ASN A 122 -17.29 -10.67 22.35
C ASN A 122 -18.32 -11.67 21.80
N TYR A 123 -17.92 -12.65 20.99
CA TYR A 123 -18.80 -13.73 20.53
C TYR A 123 -18.23 -15.09 20.95
N ARG A 124 -18.49 -15.46 22.21
CA ARG A 124 -18.48 -16.85 22.68
C ARG A 124 -19.84 -17.18 23.26
#